data_AF-A0AAW1PU39-F1
#
_entry.id   AF-A0AAW1PU39-F1
#
_cell.length_a   1.000
_cell.length_b   1.000
_cell.length_c   1.000
_cell.angle_alpha   90.00
_cell.angle_beta   90.00
_cell.angle_gamma   90.00
#
_symmetry.space_group_name_H-M   'P 1'
#
loop_
_entity.id
_entity.type
_entity.pdbx_description
1 polymer ?
#
loop_
_entity_poly.entity_id
_entity_poly.type
_entity_poly.pdbx_seq_one_letter_code
_entity_poly.pdbx_strand_id
1 'polypeptide(L)'
;MNRPKQSPGCVLCRAEARRVNALRPALEKLGVKLVCLVHEWLKTEIGAFKPKFWSGELYLDKNKDMYRALGAGKVHKQSWIRFFCCCLCTLGPKYSEAKAIAPDSEPNVNGTHMVMGGYMVLKQGTKGVQWQFQEDFFGDHPAYDKLLEECQKAGSQKLTEQEGKQAKADREDEDS
;
A
#
# COMPACT_ATOMS: atom_id res chain seq x y z
N MET A 1 23.54 -16.01 -11.40
CA MET A 1 23.46 -14.74 -10.64
C MET A 1 21.99 -14.43 -10.38
N ASN A 2 21.48 -14.83 -9.21
CA ASN A 2 20.12 -14.53 -8.80
C ASN A 2 20.05 -13.08 -8.32
N ARG A 3 19.47 -12.22 -9.14
CA ARG A 3 19.17 -10.84 -8.75
C ARG A 3 18.02 -10.85 -7.74
N PRO A 4 18.08 -10.07 -6.65
CA PRO A 4 16.99 -9.95 -5.69
C PRO A 4 15.76 -9.28 -6.37
N LYS A 5 14.53 -9.79 -6.12
CA LYS A 5 13.25 -9.50 -6.84
C LYS A 5 12.04 -9.24 -5.93
N GLN A 6 11.29 -8.12 -6.09
CA GLN A 6 10.44 -7.49 -5.05
C GLN A 6 9.10 -8.18 -5.08
N SER A 7 8.99 -9.12 -4.15
CA SER A 7 7.74 -9.80 -3.86
C SER A 7 6.90 -8.92 -2.93
N PRO A 8 5.61 -9.22 -2.72
CA PRO A 8 4.79 -8.64 -1.64
C PRO A 8 5.29 -9.05 -0.23
N GLY A 9 6.60 -9.26 -0.08
CA GLY A 9 7.25 -10.01 0.99
C GLY A 9 8.01 -9.18 2.01
N CYS A 10 8.28 -7.90 1.74
CA CYS A 10 8.93 -7.02 2.72
C CYS A 10 7.98 -6.73 3.90
N VAL A 11 8.53 -6.72 5.12
CA VAL A 11 7.82 -6.42 6.37
C VAL A 11 7.02 -5.11 6.27
N LEU A 12 7.63 -4.05 5.70
CA LEU A 12 6.98 -2.75 5.50
C LEU A 12 5.76 -2.84 4.58
N CYS A 13 5.86 -3.56 3.46
CA CYS A 13 4.76 -3.73 2.51
C CYS A 13 3.62 -4.57 3.09
N ARG A 14 3.93 -5.56 3.95
CA ARG A 14 2.94 -6.41 4.62
C ARG A 14 2.19 -5.64 5.71
N ALA A 15 2.90 -4.84 6.51
CA ALA A 15 2.29 -3.96 7.50
C ALA A 15 1.37 -2.93 6.83
N GLU A 16 1.84 -2.30 5.75
CA GLU A 16 1.04 -1.32 5.02
C GLU A 16 -0.21 -1.94 4.39
N ALA A 17 -0.07 -3.11 3.76
CA ALA A 17 -1.21 -3.84 3.20
C ALA A 17 -2.26 -4.14 4.28
N ARG A 18 -1.84 -4.50 5.49
CA ARG A 18 -2.74 -4.78 6.61
C ARG A 18 -3.51 -3.54 7.07
N ARG A 19 -2.82 -2.41 7.26
CA ARG A 19 -3.43 -1.11 7.61
C ARG A 19 -4.49 -0.68 6.60
N VAL A 20 -4.16 -0.76 5.32
CA VAL A 20 -5.08 -0.37 4.24
C VAL A 20 -6.24 -1.36 4.15
N ASN A 21 -5.98 -2.64 4.39
CA ASN A 21 -7.03 -3.67 4.38
C ASN A 21 -8.01 -3.51 5.56
N ALA A 22 -7.58 -2.97 6.70
CA ALA A 22 -8.46 -2.62 7.82
C ALA A 22 -9.50 -1.55 7.44
N LEU A 23 -9.16 -0.62 6.51
CA LEU A 23 -10.09 0.39 6.01
C LEU A 23 -11.15 -0.16 5.03
N ARG A 24 -11.02 -1.41 4.57
CA ARG A 24 -11.90 -2.01 3.58
C ARG A 24 -13.40 -1.87 3.91
N PRO A 25 -13.89 -2.19 5.12
CA PRO A 25 -15.32 -2.10 5.41
C PRO A 25 -15.87 -0.68 5.24
N ALA A 26 -15.07 0.34 5.57
CA ALA A 26 -15.44 1.73 5.38
C ALA A 26 -15.46 2.12 3.89
N LEU A 27 -14.50 1.64 3.10
CA LEU A 27 -14.46 1.87 1.65
C LEU A 27 -15.62 1.20 0.91
N GLU A 28 -15.98 -0.02 1.32
CA GLU A 28 -17.12 -0.75 0.73
C GLU A 28 -18.43 -0.03 0.97
N LYS A 29 -18.62 0.57 2.16
CA LYS A 29 -19.77 1.45 2.45
C LYS A 29 -19.81 2.70 1.59
N LEU A 30 -18.66 3.22 1.16
CA LEU A 30 -18.59 4.34 0.19
C LEU A 30 -18.92 3.92 -1.24
N GLY A 31 -19.08 2.62 -1.50
CA GLY A 31 -19.17 2.06 -2.85
C GLY A 31 -17.82 2.07 -3.57
N VAL A 32 -16.71 2.19 -2.83
CA VAL A 32 -15.34 2.19 -3.37
C VAL A 32 -14.74 0.79 -3.24
N LYS A 33 -14.29 0.22 -4.36
CA LYS A 33 -13.67 -1.11 -4.38
C LYS A 33 -12.16 -0.99 -4.13
N LEU A 34 -11.68 -1.61 -3.05
CA LEU A 34 -10.26 -1.69 -2.74
C LEU A 34 -9.60 -2.91 -3.42
N VAL A 35 -8.61 -2.65 -4.26
CA VAL A 35 -7.84 -3.68 -5.01
C VAL A 35 -6.34 -3.47 -4.80
N CYS A 36 -5.57 -4.56 -4.78
CA CYS A 36 -4.11 -4.48 -4.70
C CYS A 36 -3.49 -4.89 -6.04
N LEU A 37 -2.44 -4.18 -6.43
CA LEU A 37 -1.67 -4.43 -7.64
C LEU A 37 -0.24 -4.84 -7.26
N VAL A 38 0.22 -5.93 -7.86
CA VAL A 38 1.60 -6.42 -7.69
C VAL A 38 2.28 -6.47 -9.05
N HIS A 39 3.53 -6.04 -9.14
CA HIS A 39 4.31 -6.16 -10.38
C HIS A 39 4.98 -7.54 -10.55
N GLU A 40 4.99 -8.36 -9.50
CA GLU A 40 5.60 -9.69 -9.49
C GLU A 40 4.62 -10.70 -8.88
N TRP A 41 4.51 -11.88 -9.51
CA TRP A 41 3.61 -12.95 -9.07
C TRP A 41 4.37 -14.22 -8.76
N LEU A 42 4.87 -14.33 -7.53
CA LEU A 42 5.46 -15.55 -7.00
C LEU A 42 4.39 -16.29 -6.20
N LYS A 43 4.01 -17.51 -6.63
CA LYS A 43 2.90 -18.26 -6.02
C LYS A 43 3.05 -18.45 -4.50
N THR A 44 4.28 -18.70 -4.05
CA THR A 44 4.62 -18.87 -2.62
C THR A 44 4.38 -17.58 -1.83
N GLU A 45 4.89 -16.45 -2.34
CA GLU A 45 4.76 -15.14 -1.70
C GLU A 45 3.31 -14.65 -1.67
N ILE A 46 2.59 -14.83 -2.78
CA ILE A 46 1.17 -14.46 -2.87
C ILE A 46 0.33 -15.36 -1.95
N GLY A 47 0.66 -16.65 -1.88
CA GLY A 47 0.01 -17.61 -0.98
C GLY A 47 0.23 -17.29 0.50
N ALA A 48 1.38 -16.72 0.87
CA ALA A 48 1.66 -16.25 2.22
C ALA A 48 1.05 -14.85 2.48
N PHE A 49 1.03 -13.99 1.47
CA PHE A 49 0.57 -12.59 1.57
C PHE A 49 -0.94 -12.49 1.72
N LYS A 50 -1.68 -13.08 0.77
CA LYS A 50 -3.13 -12.90 0.67
C LYS A 50 -3.90 -13.31 1.94
N PRO A 51 -3.78 -14.55 2.47
CA PRO A 51 -4.63 -14.97 3.59
C PRO A 51 -4.37 -14.18 4.88
N LYS A 52 -3.18 -13.60 5.06
CA LYS A 52 -2.78 -12.92 6.30
C LYS A 52 -2.86 -11.40 6.23
N PHE A 53 -2.61 -10.80 5.07
CA PHE A 53 -2.43 -9.34 4.95
C PHE A 53 -3.41 -8.69 3.95
N TRP A 54 -4.10 -9.46 3.11
CA TRP A 54 -4.97 -8.89 2.07
C TRP A 54 -6.18 -9.76 1.74
N SER A 55 -7.37 -9.34 2.18
CA SER A 55 -8.61 -10.10 1.97
C SER A 55 -9.28 -9.87 0.60
N GLY A 56 -8.72 -9.01 -0.26
CA GLY A 56 -9.36 -8.59 -1.50
C GLY A 56 -8.82 -9.20 -2.79
N GLU A 57 -9.23 -8.55 -3.89
CA GLU A 57 -8.68 -8.85 -5.20
C GLU A 57 -7.24 -8.37 -5.32
N LEU A 58 -6.46 -9.17 -6.03
CA LEU A 58 -5.05 -8.96 -6.28
C LEU A 58 -4.81 -9.14 -7.77
N TYR A 59 -4.22 -8.12 -8.40
CA TYR A 59 -3.99 -8.09 -9.83
C TYR A 59 -2.49 -8.00 -10.13
N LEU A 60 -2.05 -8.67 -11.20
CA LEU A 60 -0.67 -8.65 -11.65
C LEU A 60 -0.48 -7.59 -12.74
N ASP A 61 0.26 -6.53 -12.42
CA ASP A 61 0.71 -5.53 -13.38
C ASP A 61 2.09 -5.93 -13.96
N LYS A 62 2.07 -6.83 -14.95
CA LYS A 62 3.29 -7.36 -15.57
C LYS A 62 4.16 -6.28 -16.22
N ASN A 63 3.53 -5.25 -16.80
CA ASN A 63 4.20 -4.20 -17.56
C ASN A 63 4.59 -2.99 -16.71
N LYS A 64 4.14 -2.96 -15.44
CA LYS A 64 4.28 -1.84 -14.51
C LYS A 64 3.56 -0.59 -15.03
N ASP A 65 2.47 -0.76 -15.76
CA ASP A 65 1.72 0.34 -16.37
C ASP A 65 1.07 1.22 -15.30
N MET A 66 0.57 0.64 -14.21
CA MET A 66 0.01 1.39 -13.08
C MET A 66 1.11 2.11 -12.31
N TYR A 67 2.26 1.47 -12.12
CA TYR A 67 3.43 2.12 -11.50
C TYR A 67 3.96 3.28 -12.34
N ARG A 68 3.90 3.17 -13.68
CA ARG A 68 4.21 4.29 -14.59
C ARG A 68 3.15 5.37 -14.51
N ALA A 69 1.87 5.03 -14.45
CA ALA A 69 0.79 6.00 -14.31
C ALA A 69 0.95 6.85 -13.03
N LEU A 70 1.35 6.22 -11.92
CA LEU A 70 1.70 6.92 -10.67
C LEU A 70 2.90 7.87 -10.85
N GLY A 71 3.94 7.45 -11.57
CA GLY A 71 5.17 8.22 -11.79
C GLY A 71 5.21 9.04 -13.09
N ALA A 72 4.07 9.58 -13.53
CA ALA A 72 3.97 10.43 -14.72
C ALA A 72 4.61 9.82 -15.99
N GLY A 73 4.39 8.53 -16.22
CA GLY A 73 4.89 7.75 -17.36
C GLY A 73 6.19 7.00 -17.11
N LYS A 74 6.85 7.20 -15.96
CA LYS A 74 8.08 6.51 -15.57
C LYS A 74 7.86 5.71 -14.30
N VAL A 75 8.47 4.53 -14.22
CA VAL A 75 8.49 3.77 -12.96
C VAL A 75 9.38 4.53 -11.99
N HIS A 76 8.77 5.09 -10.94
CA HIS A 76 9.52 5.78 -9.92
C HIS A 76 10.40 4.80 -9.17
N LYS A 77 11.68 5.16 -9.07
CA LYS A 77 12.67 4.34 -8.40
C LYS A 77 13.29 5.10 -7.25
N GLN A 78 13.59 4.37 -6.18
CA GLN A 78 14.27 4.90 -5.01
C GLN A 78 15.53 5.67 -5.41
N SER A 79 15.63 6.92 -4.95
CA SER A 79 16.84 7.72 -5.12
C SER A 79 17.87 7.30 -4.07
N TRP A 80 19.12 7.07 -4.47
CA TRP A 80 20.19 6.67 -3.55
C TRP A 80 20.44 7.71 -2.45
N ILE A 81 20.27 8.99 -2.79
CA ILE A 81 20.39 10.11 -1.83
C ILE A 81 19.27 10.05 -0.79
N ARG A 82 18.03 9.80 -1.22
CA ARG A 82 16.87 9.66 -0.33
C ARG A 82 16.95 8.40 0.52
N PHE A 83 17.42 7.28 -0.06
CA PHE A 83 17.65 6.04 0.66
C PHE A 83 18.66 6.24 1.79
N PHE A 84 19.79 6.89 1.51
CA PHE A 84 20.82 7.15 2.53
C PHE A 84 20.29 8.07 3.64
N CYS A 85 19.59 9.15 3.29
CA CYS A 85 19.00 10.07 4.26
C CYS A 85 17.92 9.40 5.13
N CYS A 86 17.07 8.57 4.52
CA CYS A 86 16.04 7.79 5.22
C CYS A 86 16.64 6.70 6.12
N CYS A 87 17.69 6.02 5.65
CA CYS A 87 18.39 4.96 6.38
C CYS A 87 19.02 5.45 7.68
N LEU A 88 19.53 6.68 7.69
CA LEU A 88 20.17 7.26 8.86
C LEU A 88 19.17 7.71 9.94
N CYS A 89 17.92 8.04 9.56
CA CYS A 89 17.00 8.69 10.49
C CYS A 89 15.69 7.93 10.79
N THR A 90 15.20 7.08 9.88
CA THR A 90 13.79 6.62 9.92
C THR A 90 13.56 5.13 9.69
N LEU A 91 14.54 4.40 9.13
CA LEU A 91 14.35 2.98 8.83
C LEU A 91 14.23 2.10 10.09
N GLY A 92 14.99 2.39 11.15
CA GLY A 92 14.97 1.59 12.39
C GLY A 92 13.60 1.56 13.07
N PRO A 93 13.04 2.73 13.45
CA PRO A 93 11.71 2.80 14.07
C PRO A 93 10.61 2.20 13.18
N LYS A 94 10.58 2.55 11.88
CA LYS A 94 9.58 2.03 10.93
C LYS A 94 9.66 0.51 10.76
N TYR A 95 10.86 -0.06 10.77
CA TYR A 95 11.03 -1.50 10.69
C TYR A 95 10.54 -2.19 11.97
N SER A 96 10.82 -1.62 13.14
CA SER A 96 10.34 -2.15 14.42
C SER A 96 8.80 -2.13 14.49
N GLU A 97 8.20 -1.02 14.09
CA GLU A 97 6.75 -0.85 14.02
C GLU A 97 6.12 -1.84 13.04
N ALA A 98 6.60 -1.90 11.80
CA ALA A 98 6.08 -2.85 10.82
C ALA A 98 6.26 -4.32 11.24
N LYS A 99 7.30 -4.63 12.02
CA LYS A 99 7.48 -5.97 12.59
C LYS A 99 6.50 -6.26 13.72
N ALA A 100 6.05 -5.26 14.49
CA ALA A 100 4.98 -5.43 15.47
C ALA A 100 3.64 -5.76 14.80
N ILE A 101 3.37 -5.12 13.66
CA ILE A 101 2.13 -5.30 12.88
C ILE A 101 2.15 -6.61 12.08
N ALA A 102 3.32 -7.01 11.61
CA ALA A 102 3.54 -8.24 10.87
C ALA A 102 4.62 -9.12 11.54
N PRO A 103 4.38 -9.65 12.76
CA PRO A 103 5.40 -10.38 13.52
C PRO A 103 5.79 -11.70 12.84
N ASP A 104 4.85 -12.30 12.10
CA ASP A 104 5.02 -13.50 11.31
C ASP A 104 5.76 -13.28 9.97
N SER A 105 6.15 -12.03 9.66
CA SER A 105 6.84 -11.75 8.41
C SER A 105 8.33 -12.08 8.51
N GLU A 106 8.76 -13.11 7.78
CA GLU A 106 10.17 -13.33 7.56
C GLU A 106 10.74 -12.15 6.75
N PRO A 107 11.92 -11.60 7.11
CA PRO A 107 12.55 -10.53 6.37
C PRO A 107 12.97 -11.02 4.98
N ASN A 108 12.09 -10.85 4.00
CA ASN A 108 12.41 -11.16 2.62
C ASN A 108 13.26 -10.03 2.01
N VAL A 109 14.58 -10.20 2.06
CA VAL A 109 15.57 -9.33 1.38
C VAL A 109 15.76 -9.71 -0.09
N ASN A 110 15.06 -10.73 -0.60
CA ASN A 110 15.01 -10.99 -2.03
C ASN A 110 13.92 -10.09 -2.63
N GLY A 111 14.39 -8.98 -3.20
CA GLY A 111 13.59 -7.85 -3.65
C GLY A 111 14.22 -7.01 -4.77
N THR A 112 13.46 -6.54 -5.76
CA THR A 112 13.79 -5.46 -6.68
C THR A 112 13.50 -4.20 -5.87
N HIS A 113 14.28 -4.00 -4.80
CA HIS A 113 14.09 -3.00 -3.74
C HIS A 113 14.32 -1.58 -4.23
N MET A 114 13.70 -1.22 -5.33
CA MET A 114 13.89 0.06 -5.97
C MET A 114 12.61 0.57 -6.60
N VAL A 115 11.59 -0.26 -6.86
CA VAL A 115 10.32 0.27 -7.41
C VAL A 115 9.51 0.83 -6.25
N MET A 116 9.08 2.08 -6.38
CA MET A 116 8.22 2.74 -5.39
C MET A 116 6.76 2.42 -5.66
N GLY A 117 6.00 2.16 -4.60
CA GLY A 117 4.58 1.94 -4.64
C GLY A 117 3.78 3.24 -4.63
N GLY A 118 2.51 3.12 -4.29
CA GLY A 118 1.62 4.26 -4.17
C GLY A 118 0.15 3.87 -4.15
N TYR A 119 -0.68 4.90 -4.00
CA TYR A 119 -2.13 4.81 -3.97
C TYR A 119 -2.71 5.54 -5.16
N MET A 120 -3.78 4.99 -5.74
CA MET A 120 -4.54 5.64 -6.78
C MET A 120 -6.03 5.49 -6.50
N VAL A 121 -6.73 6.62 -6.36
CA VAL A 121 -8.18 6.68 -6.20
C VAL A 121 -8.77 7.07 -7.55
N LEU A 122 -9.57 6.17 -8.10
CA LEU A 122 -10.24 6.35 -9.39
C LEU A 122 -11.68 6.78 -9.19
N LYS A 123 -12.17 7.70 -10.01
CA LYS A 123 -13.59 8.08 -10.05
C LYS A 123 -14.40 6.99 -10.73
N GLN A 124 -15.68 6.90 -10.36
CA GLN A 124 -16.61 5.99 -11.02
C GLN A 124 -16.70 6.27 -12.53
N GLY A 125 -16.61 5.20 -13.32
CA GLY A 125 -16.64 5.25 -14.79
C GLY A 125 -15.32 5.73 -15.40
N THR A 126 -15.40 6.41 -16.55
CA THR A 126 -14.23 6.94 -17.28
C THR A 126 -13.83 8.35 -16.85
N LYS A 127 -14.26 8.79 -15.66
CA LYS A 127 -14.05 10.14 -15.14
C LYS A 127 -12.60 10.42 -14.68
N GLY A 128 -11.71 9.44 -14.81
CA GLY A 128 -10.28 9.58 -14.54
C GLY A 128 -9.89 9.43 -13.06
N VAL A 129 -8.71 9.93 -12.74
CA VAL A 129 -8.10 9.85 -11.39
C VAL A 129 -8.63 10.98 -10.51
N GLN A 130 -9.12 10.64 -9.32
CA GLN A 130 -9.48 11.64 -8.29
C GLN A 130 -8.23 12.09 -7.55
N TRP A 131 -7.43 11.13 -7.10
CA TRP A 131 -6.26 11.39 -6.30
C TRP A 131 -5.21 10.29 -6.49
N GLN A 132 -3.95 10.66 -6.36
CA GLN A 132 -2.83 9.73 -6.39
C GLN A 132 -1.80 10.13 -5.35
N PHE A 133 -1.12 9.11 -4.82
CA PHE A 133 0.04 9.24 -3.94
C PHE A 133 1.13 8.33 -4.47
N GLN A 134 2.33 8.88 -4.58
CA GLN A 134 3.52 8.14 -4.97
C GLN A 134 4.47 8.14 -3.79
N GLU A 135 4.91 6.96 -3.38
CA GLU A 135 5.89 6.82 -2.31
C GLU A 135 7.22 7.45 -2.73
N ASP A 136 7.78 8.31 -1.90
CA ASP A 136 9.09 8.90 -2.13
C ASP A 136 10.23 8.02 -1.59
N PHE A 137 9.94 7.18 -0.59
CA PHE A 137 10.88 6.26 0.04
C PHE A 137 10.16 5.05 0.68
N PHE A 138 10.91 4.06 1.17
CA PHE A 138 10.32 2.83 1.71
C PHE A 138 9.50 3.06 2.98
N GLY A 139 8.28 2.51 2.99
CA GLY A 139 7.35 2.68 4.11
C GLY A 139 6.88 4.14 4.26
N ASP A 140 6.97 4.93 3.19
CA ASP A 140 6.25 6.18 3.07
C ASP A 140 4.78 5.86 2.77
N HIS A 141 3.86 6.55 3.44
CA HIS A 141 2.44 6.34 3.29
C HIS A 141 1.71 7.68 3.45
N PRO A 142 0.56 7.87 2.80
CA PRO A 142 -0.21 9.10 2.97
C PRO A 142 -0.82 9.15 4.38
N ALA A 143 -1.29 10.34 4.76
CA ALA A 143 -2.24 10.45 5.87
C ALA A 143 -3.52 9.71 5.49
N TYR A 144 -3.90 8.70 6.29
CA TYR A 144 -5.07 7.86 6.02
C TYR A 144 -6.39 8.66 6.05
N ASP A 145 -6.46 9.70 6.88
CA ASP A 145 -7.59 10.63 6.92
C ASP A 145 -7.82 11.28 5.53
N LYS A 146 -6.73 11.66 4.85
CA LYS A 146 -6.77 12.21 3.48
C LYS A 146 -7.17 11.14 2.46
N LEU A 147 -6.64 9.93 2.57
CA LEU A 147 -7.04 8.81 1.70
C LEU A 147 -8.56 8.56 1.82
N LEU A 148 -9.10 8.55 3.04
CA LEU A 148 -10.52 8.34 3.29
C LEU A 148 -11.37 9.49 2.73
N GLU A 149 -10.94 10.74 2.91
CA GLU A 149 -11.60 11.92 2.34
C GLU A 149 -11.66 11.86 0.80
N GLU A 150 -10.56 11.49 0.15
CA GLU A 150 -10.52 11.35 -1.32
C GLU A 150 -11.38 10.18 -1.80
N CYS A 151 -11.44 9.08 -1.05
CA CYS A 151 -12.39 8.00 -1.30
C CYS A 151 -13.85 8.43 -1.12
N GLN A 152 -14.16 9.29 -0.15
CA GLN A 152 -15.50 9.86 0.03
C GLN A 152 -15.90 10.74 -1.16
N LYS A 153 -14.97 11.53 -1.70
CA LYS A 153 -15.19 12.36 -2.90
C LYS A 153 -15.40 11.51 -4.17
N ALA A 154 -14.73 10.37 -4.26
CA ALA A 154 -14.84 9.45 -5.40
C ALA A 154 -16.04 8.50 -5.31
N GLY A 155 -16.45 8.16 -4.09
CA GLY A 155 -17.54 7.24 -3.79
C GLY A 155 -18.92 7.80 -4.14
N SER A 156 -19.89 6.90 -4.33
CA SER A 156 -21.28 7.26 -4.58
C SER A 156 -22.06 7.54 -3.30
N GLN A 157 -21.55 7.07 -2.16
CA GLN A 157 -22.18 7.18 -0.84
C GLN A 157 -21.31 8.01 0.11
N LYS A 158 -21.88 8.42 1.25
CA LYS A 158 -21.18 9.17 2.29
C LYS A 158 -21.11 8.34 3.56
N LEU A 159 -19.94 8.34 4.21
CA LEU A 159 -19.81 7.79 5.56
C LEU A 159 -20.47 8.74 6.55
N THR A 160 -21.11 8.16 7.56
CA THR A 160 -21.51 8.90 8.75
C THR A 160 -20.29 9.23 9.62
N GLU A 161 -20.41 10.22 10.49
CA GLU A 161 -19.31 10.62 11.40
C GLU A 161 -18.88 9.47 12.32
N GLN A 162 -19.82 8.61 12.73
CA GLN A 162 -19.54 7.43 13.55
C GLN A 162 -18.74 6.37 12.78
N GLU A 163 -19.04 6.17 11.50
CA GLU A 163 -18.33 5.21 10.67
C GLU A 163 -16.93 5.69 10.29
N GLY A 164 -16.75 7.00 10.13
CA GLY A 164 -15.41 7.60 9.98
C GLY A 164 -14.55 7.40 11.24
N LYS A 165 -15.15 7.57 12.43
CA LYS A 165 -14.46 7.30 13.71
C LYS A 165 -14.12 5.82 13.88
N GLN A 166 -15.03 4.92 13.51
CA GLN A 166 -14.77 3.47 13.56
C GLN A 166 -13.65 3.06 12.59
N ALA A 167 -13.67 3.54 11.35
CA ALA A 167 -12.62 3.24 10.38
C ALA A 167 -11.23 3.69 10.85
N LYS A 168 -11.18 4.81 11.58
CA LYS A 168 -9.95 5.30 12.18
C LYS A 168 -9.49 4.40 13.34
N ALA A 169 -10.42 3.98 14.21
CA ALA A 169 -10.14 3.07 15.32
C ALA A 169 -9.65 1.69 14.81
N ASP A 170 -10.35 1.08 13.86
CA ASP A 170 -10.00 -0.22 13.27
C ASP A 170 -8.58 -0.24 12.68
N ARG A 171 -8.12 0.92 12.20
CA ARG A 171 -6.76 1.11 11.68
C ARG A 171 -5.74 1.36 12.79
N GLU A 172 -6.08 2.18 13.78
CA GLU A 172 -5.22 2.47 14.95
C GLU A 172 -4.98 1.23 15.81
N ASP A 173 -5.94 0.31 15.85
CA ASP A 173 -5.79 -1.02 16.47
C ASP A 173 -4.71 -1.85 15.78
N GLU A 174 -4.46 -1.64 14.48
CA GLU A 174 -3.38 -2.31 13.74
C GLU A 174 -2.02 -1.63 13.93
N ASP A 175 -1.96 -0.42 14.48
CA ASP A 175 -0.72 0.28 14.83
C ASP A 175 -0.31 0.11 16.30
N SER A 176 -1.19 -0.47 17.14
CA SER A 176 -1.04 -0.65 18.59
C SER A 176 -0.40 -1.98 18.97
#